data_AF-A0A1I6VRF5-F1
#
_entry.id   AF-A0A1I6VRF5-F1
#
_cell.length_a   1.000
_cell.length_b   1.000
_cell.length_c   1.000
_cell.angle_alpha   90.00
_cell.angle_beta   90.00
_cell.angle_gamma   90.00
#
_symmetry.space_group_name_H-M   'P 1'
#
loop_
_entity.id
_entity.type
_entity.pdbx_description
1 polymer ?
#
loop_
_entity_poly.entity_id
_entity_poly.type
_entity_poly.pdbx_seq_one_letter_code
_entity_poly.pdbx_strand_id
1 'polypeptide(L)'
;MSTPRTKSCPQCHTSFTCYSSGCWCNAYPAIMPLEPNMGCLCQECLKNVVANRIAEYTSDLTPEKRRTIAGLGKAEQLVETIDYYVNEDGNYVFTSWYHLRRGKCCGNGCLHCPYRKN
;
A
#
# COMPACT_ATOMS: atom_id res chain seq x y z
N MET A 1 -20.95 -6.11 -20.18
CA MET A 1 -19.75 -5.38 -20.64
C MET A 1 -19.62 -4.12 -19.82
N SER A 2 -18.67 -4.04 -18.88
CA SER A 2 -18.49 -2.86 -18.04
C SER A 2 -17.93 -1.71 -18.89
N THR A 3 -18.69 -0.62 -19.05
CA THR A 3 -18.25 0.54 -19.83
C THR A 3 -17.16 1.30 -19.08
N PRO A 4 -15.95 1.45 -19.65
CA PRO A 4 -14.89 2.25 -19.04
C PRO A 4 -15.34 3.71 -18.94
N ARG A 5 -15.18 4.31 -17.75
CA ARG A 5 -15.45 5.73 -17.54
C ARG A 5 -14.14 6.48 -17.38
N THR A 6 -13.91 7.50 -18.20
CA THR A 6 -12.80 8.43 -18.01
C THR A 6 -13.07 9.32 -16.81
N LYS A 7 -12.12 9.38 -15.89
CA LYS A 7 -12.13 10.24 -14.71
C LYS A 7 -10.86 11.09 -14.70
N SER A 8 -10.94 12.29 -14.15
CA SER A 8 -9.78 13.15 -13.94
C SER A 8 -9.37 13.08 -12.47
N CYS A 9 -8.07 12.91 -12.24
CA CYS A 9 -7.50 12.86 -10.90
C CYS A 9 -7.55 14.26 -10.25
N PRO A 10 -8.14 14.43 -9.05
CA PRO A 10 -8.19 15.73 -8.38
C PRO A 10 -6.82 16.24 -7.90
N GLN A 11 -5.80 15.37 -7.86
CA GLN A 11 -4.44 15.74 -7.42
C GLN A 11 -3.54 16.21 -8.56
N CYS A 12 -3.58 15.54 -9.72
CA CYS A 12 -2.67 15.81 -10.84
C CYS A 12 -3.38 16.14 -12.16
N HIS A 13 -4.71 16.17 -12.18
CA HIS A 13 -5.55 16.41 -13.37
C HIS A 13 -5.34 15.43 -14.53
N THR A 14 -4.60 14.35 -14.30
CA THR A 14 -4.41 13.29 -15.31
C THR A 14 -5.72 12.54 -15.52
N SER A 15 -6.07 12.33 -16.78
CA SER A 15 -7.22 11.51 -17.15
C SER A 15 -6.84 10.03 -17.09
N PHE A 16 -7.65 9.24 -16.41
CA PHE A 16 -7.46 7.80 -16.28
C PHE A 16 -8.79 7.06 -16.46
N THR A 17 -8.69 5.79 -16.83
CA THR A 17 -9.85 4.93 -17.05
C THR A 17 -10.22 4.21 -15.76
N CYS A 18 -11.47 4.39 -15.32
CA CYS A 18 -12.04 3.66 -14.19
C CYS A 18 -13.00 2.58 -14.71
N TYR A 19 -12.78 1.35 -14.27
CA TYR A 19 -13.64 0.20 -14.58
C TYR A 19 -14.51 -0.12 -13.37
N SER A 20 -15.80 -0.40 -13.61
CA SER A 20 -16.78 -0.75 -12.56
C SER A 20 -16.48 -2.11 -11.89
N SER A 21 -15.69 -2.96 -12.55
CA SER A 21 -15.21 -4.24 -12.02
C SER A 21 -13.71 -4.36 -12.33
N GLY A 22 -12.90 -4.81 -11.36
CA GLY A 22 -11.46 -4.95 -11.52
C GLY A 22 -10.65 -3.64 -11.51
N CYS A 23 -11.13 -2.59 -10.82
CA CYS A 23 -10.34 -1.37 -10.67
C CYS A 23 -9.04 -1.66 -9.91
N TRP A 24 -7.94 -1.12 -10.40
CA TRP A 24 -6.61 -1.25 -9.80
C TRP A 24 -6.56 -0.75 -8.34
N CYS A 25 -7.50 0.11 -7.91
CA CYS A 25 -7.58 0.57 -6.52
C CYS A 25 -7.86 -0.57 -5.52
N ASN A 26 -8.47 -1.67 -5.96
CA ASN A 26 -8.74 -2.84 -5.11
C ASN A 26 -7.45 -3.57 -4.68
N ALA A 27 -6.34 -3.36 -5.38
CA ALA A 27 -5.05 -3.93 -5.01
C ALA A 27 -4.39 -3.20 -3.82
N TYR A 28 -4.85 -1.99 -3.48
CA TYR A 28 -4.26 -1.18 -2.43
C TYR A 28 -4.88 -1.52 -1.07
N PRO A 29 -4.09 -1.49 0.02
CA PRO A 29 -4.59 -1.82 1.34
C PRO A 29 -5.62 -0.78 1.80
N ALA A 30 -6.67 -1.24 2.47
CA ALA A 30 -7.77 -0.41 3.00
C ALA A 30 -7.36 0.37 4.26
N ILE A 31 -6.23 1.08 4.21
CA ILE A 31 -5.71 1.91 5.30
C ILE A 31 -6.15 3.37 5.21
N MET A 32 -6.85 3.73 4.12
CA MET A 32 -7.35 5.08 3.90
C MET A 32 -8.58 5.29 4.78
N PRO A 33 -8.58 6.24 5.74
CA PRO A 33 -9.83 6.69 6.35
C PRO A 33 -10.72 7.25 5.23
N LEU A 34 -11.96 6.79 5.21
CA LEU A 34 -12.99 7.20 4.26
C LEU A 34 -13.32 8.69 4.49
N GLU A 35 -12.49 9.58 3.95
CA GLU A 35 -12.87 10.99 3.88
C GLU A 35 -13.99 11.11 2.84
N PRO A 36 -15.15 11.68 3.21
CA PRO A 36 -16.38 11.59 2.42
C PRO A 36 -16.33 12.32 1.07
N ASN A 37 -15.22 12.99 0.74
CA ASN A 37 -15.08 13.80 -0.47
C ASN A 37 -13.82 13.47 -1.30
N MET A 38 -13.20 12.30 -1.09
CA MET A 38 -12.07 11.87 -1.91
C MET A 38 -12.59 11.25 -3.22
N GLY A 39 -12.51 12.02 -4.32
CA GLY A 39 -12.72 11.48 -5.67
C GLY A 39 -11.69 10.39 -6.03
N CYS A 40 -11.93 9.64 -7.10
CA CYS A 40 -10.98 8.62 -7.56
C CYS A 40 -9.64 9.27 -7.94
N LEU A 41 -8.55 8.82 -7.32
CA LEU A 41 -7.18 9.19 -7.70
C LEU A 41 -6.73 8.35 -8.89
N CYS A 42 -5.75 8.83 -9.67
CA CYS A 42 -5.04 7.98 -10.64
C CYS A 42 -4.08 7.01 -9.91
N GLN A 43 -3.55 6.03 -10.65
CA GLN A 43 -2.69 4.98 -10.10
C GLN A 43 -1.47 5.53 -9.33
N GLU A 44 -0.79 6.52 -9.90
CA GLU A 44 0.40 7.12 -9.26
C GLU A 44 0.04 7.95 -8.02
N CYS A 45 -1.00 8.79 -8.11
CA CYS A 45 -1.43 9.58 -6.95
C CYS A 45 -1.93 8.68 -5.81
N LEU A 46 -2.67 7.61 -6.12
CA LEU A 46 -3.10 6.67 -5.07
C LEU A 46 -1.89 5.96 -4.46
N LYS A 47 -0.92 5.52 -5.27
CA LYS A 47 0.32 4.89 -4.81
C LYS A 47 1.06 5.79 -3.82
N ASN A 48 1.25 7.06 -4.17
CA ASN A 48 1.94 8.02 -3.31
C ASN A 48 1.16 8.32 -2.03
N VAL A 49 -0.15 8.56 -2.13
CA VAL A 49 -1.00 8.83 -0.96
C VAL A 49 -1.02 7.64 0.00
N VAL A 50 -1.15 6.41 -0.52
CA VAL A 50 -1.12 5.20 0.29
C VAL A 50 0.25 5.00 0.92
N ALA A 51 1.34 5.18 0.17
CA ALA A 51 2.71 5.07 0.70
C ALA A 51 2.96 6.05 1.86
N ASN A 52 2.58 7.30 1.68
CA ASN A 52 2.72 8.34 2.71
C ASN A 52 1.89 8.01 3.95
N ARG A 53 0.62 7.62 3.77
CA ARG A 53 -0.24 7.25 4.91
C ARG A 53 0.27 6.02 5.65
N ILE A 54 0.85 5.03 4.95
CA ILE A 54 1.49 3.88 5.59
C ILE A 54 2.68 4.34 6.44
N ALA A 55 3.53 5.23 5.90
CA ALA A 55 4.66 5.78 6.64
C ALA A 55 4.20 6.52 7.91
N GLU A 56 3.17 7.36 7.80
CA GLU A 56 2.57 8.05 8.95
C GLU A 56 1.98 7.08 9.96
N TYR A 57 1.19 6.08 9.51
CA TYR A 57 0.57 5.10 10.39
C TYR A 57 1.59 4.21 11.12
N THR A 58 2.73 3.93 10.47
CA THR A 58 3.81 3.10 11.02
C THR A 58 4.89 3.89 11.77
N SER A 59 4.81 5.23 11.80
CA SER A 59 5.76 6.10 12.51
C SER A 59 5.80 5.83 14.02
N ASP A 60 4.64 5.57 14.62
CA ASP A 60 4.48 5.21 16.03
C ASP A 60 3.91 3.79 16.14
N LEU A 61 4.78 2.78 16.00
CA LEU A 61 4.38 1.39 15.82
C LEU A 61 4.12 0.67 17.17
N THR A 62 2.94 0.89 17.75
CA THR A 62 2.49 0.21 18.99
C THR A 62 2.20 -1.29 18.78
N PRO A 63 2.24 -2.13 19.83
CA PRO A 63 1.88 -3.54 19.74
C PRO A 63 0.45 -3.77 19.20
N GLU A 64 -0.48 -2.87 19.50
CA GLU A 64 -1.86 -2.92 19.00
C GLU A 64 -1.92 -2.66 17.49
N LYS A 65 -1.28 -1.58 17.00
CA LYS A 65 -1.19 -1.30 15.57
C LYS A 65 -0.54 -2.47 14.81
N ARG A 66 0.51 -3.09 15.37
CA ARG A 66 1.14 -4.29 14.77
C ARG A 66 0.15 -5.44 14.61
N ARG A 67 -0.70 -5.69 15.62
CA ARG A 67 -1.73 -6.74 15.55
C ARG A 67 -2.80 -6.39 14.52
N THR A 68 -3.23 -5.13 14.46
CA THR A 68 -4.20 -4.65 13.47
C THR A 68 -3.67 -4.86 12.05
N ILE A 69 -2.42 -4.45 11.77
CA ILE A 69 -1.82 -4.60 10.44
C ILE A 69 -1.62 -6.08 10.09
N ALA A 70 -1.19 -6.91 11.04
CA ALA A 70 -1.09 -8.36 10.84
C ALA A 70 -2.46 -8.99 10.53
N GLY A 71 -3.52 -8.48 11.14
CA GLY A 71 -4.92 -8.90 10.91
C GLY A 71 -5.43 -8.58 9.50
N LEU A 72 -4.83 -7.62 8.79
CA LEU A 72 -5.14 -7.35 7.37
C LEU A 72 -4.72 -8.51 6.44
N GLY A 73 -3.89 -9.44 6.93
CA GLY A 73 -3.40 -10.57 6.15
C GLY A 73 -2.44 -10.17 5.03
N LYS A 74 -2.04 -11.14 4.22
CA LYS A 74 -1.13 -10.94 3.09
C LYS A 74 -1.83 -10.24 1.93
N ALA A 75 -1.08 -9.49 1.13
CA ALA A 75 -1.60 -8.91 -0.11
C ALA A 75 -1.92 -10.02 -1.10
N GLU A 76 -3.07 -9.95 -1.77
CA GLU A 76 -3.35 -10.82 -2.93
C GLU A 76 -2.50 -10.42 -4.13
N GLN A 77 -2.20 -9.12 -4.26
CA GLN A 77 -1.34 -8.55 -5.29
C GLN A 77 -0.31 -7.63 -4.62
N LEU A 78 0.97 -7.84 -4.94
CA LEU A 78 2.05 -7.01 -4.40
C LEU A 78 2.16 -5.73 -5.21
N VAL A 79 2.11 -4.60 -4.52
CA VAL A 79 2.22 -3.28 -5.13
C VAL A 79 3.63 -2.75 -4.89
N GLU A 80 4.32 -2.38 -5.97
CA GLU A 80 5.62 -1.72 -5.87
C GLU A 80 5.50 -0.39 -5.09
N THR A 81 6.55 0.00 -4.36
CA THR A 81 6.63 1.10 -3.39
C THR A 81 5.81 0.90 -2.11
N ILE A 82 4.82 0.00 -2.11
CA ILE A 82 4.03 -0.34 -0.92
C ILE A 82 4.56 -1.60 -0.26
N ASP A 83 4.62 -2.71 -0.99
CA ASP A 83 5.03 -4.02 -0.48
C ASP A 83 6.52 -4.30 -0.76
N TYR A 84 7.05 -3.79 -1.89
CA TYR A 84 8.45 -3.95 -2.27
C TYR A 84 8.93 -2.83 -3.20
N TYR A 85 10.23 -2.71 -3.42
CA TYR A 85 10.83 -1.95 -4.52
C TYR A 85 11.98 -2.75 -5.12
N VAL A 86 12.37 -2.43 -6.36
CA VAL A 86 13.56 -3.01 -6.99
C VAL A 86 14.73 -2.07 -6.76
N ASN A 87 15.84 -2.58 -6.19
CA ASN A 87 17.04 -1.78 -5.96
C ASN A 87 17.89 -1.66 -7.24
N GLU A 88 18.99 -0.89 -7.17
CA GLU A 88 19.90 -0.67 -8.31
C GLU A 88 20.53 -1.97 -8.84
N ASP A 89 20.66 -2.99 -7.99
CA ASP A 89 21.17 -4.32 -8.37
C ASP A 89 20.09 -5.23 -8.99
N GLY A 90 18.85 -4.75 -9.16
CA GLY A 90 17.74 -5.54 -9.68
C GLY A 90 17.11 -6.50 -8.66
N ASN A 91 17.44 -6.36 -7.37
CA ASN A 91 16.89 -7.20 -6.31
C ASN A 91 15.57 -6.65 -5.77
N TYR A 92 14.63 -7.55 -5.49
CA TYR A 92 13.38 -7.23 -4.81
C TYR A 92 13.63 -7.00 -3.32
N VAL A 93 13.37 -5.79 -2.85
CA VAL A 93 13.49 -5.42 -1.44
C VAL A 93 12.10 -5.13 -0.86
N PHE A 94 11.67 -6.00 0.05
CA PHE A 94 10.37 -5.86 0.71
C PHE A 94 10.37 -4.74 1.76
N THR A 95 9.26 -4.02 1.85
CA THR A 95 9.10 -2.89 2.78
C THR A 95 8.72 -3.37 4.20
N SER A 96 8.78 -2.45 5.15
CA SER A 96 8.31 -2.69 6.52
C SER A 96 6.82 -3.06 6.55
N TRP A 97 6.00 -2.46 5.69
CA TRP A 97 4.57 -2.74 5.57
C TRP A 97 4.30 -4.20 5.19
N TYR A 98 4.99 -4.72 4.17
CA TYR A 98 4.87 -6.12 3.78
C TYR A 98 5.20 -7.06 4.95
N HIS A 99 6.27 -6.74 5.69
CA HIS A 99 6.65 -7.52 6.86
C HIS A 99 5.66 -7.39 8.03
N LEU A 100 5.05 -6.22 8.25
CA LEU A 100 4.01 -6.04 9.27
C LEU A 100 2.77 -6.89 8.98
N ARG A 101 2.34 -6.93 7.71
CA ARG A 101 1.22 -7.76 7.25
C ARG A 101 1.48 -9.26 7.40
N ARG A 102 2.76 -9.68 7.33
CA ARG A 102 3.16 -11.07 7.65
C ARG A 102 2.93 -11.41 9.13
N GLY A 103 2.93 -10.42 10.02
CA GLY A 103 2.59 -10.56 11.44
C GLY A 103 3.70 -11.13 12.33
N LYS A 104 4.83 -11.56 11.79
CA LYS A 104 5.95 -12.12 12.56
C LYS A 104 7.31 -11.94 11.90
N CYS A 105 8.36 -11.86 12.73
CA CYS A 105 9.76 -11.93 12.29
C CYS A 105 10.05 -13.30 11.66
N CYS A 106 10.90 -13.32 10.64
CA CYS A 106 11.31 -14.54 9.95
C CYS A 106 12.70 -15.06 10.31
N GLY A 107 13.50 -14.27 11.04
CA GLY A 107 14.88 -14.64 11.41
C GLY A 107 15.95 -14.34 10.35
N ASN A 108 15.58 -14.01 9.10
CA ASN A 108 16.53 -13.88 7.99
C ASN A 108 17.24 -12.51 7.89
N GLY A 109 17.15 -11.67 8.92
CA GLY A 109 17.83 -10.36 8.91
C GLY A 109 17.37 -9.37 7.84
N CYS A 110 16.09 -9.40 7.44
CA CYS A 110 15.54 -8.51 6.41
C CYS A 110 15.80 -7.02 6.72
N LEU A 111 16.17 -6.26 5.69
CA LEU A 111 16.53 -4.84 5.78
C LEU A 111 15.46 -4.01 6.51
N HIS A 112 14.19 -4.18 6.13
CA HIS A 112 13.06 -3.41 6.66
C HIS A 112 12.25 -4.15 7.74
N CYS A 113 12.89 -5.05 8.51
CA CYS A 113 12.17 -5.85 9.50
C CYS A 113 11.64 -5.01 10.68
N PRO A 114 10.31 -4.86 10.86
CA PRO A 114 9.71 -4.05 11.92
C PRO A 114 9.72 -4.73 13.30
N TYR A 115 10.15 -6.01 13.35
CA TYR A 115 10.17 -6.85 14.55
C TYR A 115 11.58 -7.04 15.11
N ARG A 116 12.62 -6.50 14.47
CA ARG A 116 13.96 -6.51 15.05
C ARG A 116 13.89 -5.76 16.38
N LYS A 117 14.09 -6.50 17.48
CA LYS A 117 14.43 -5.88 18.75
C LYS A 117 15.88 -5.42 18.60
N ASN A 118 16.10 -4.11 18.78
CA ASN A 118 17.43 -3.59 19.02
C ASN A 118 17.90 -4.08 20.39
#